data_AF-A0A9E5NEZ2-F1
#
_entry.id   AF-A0A9E5NEZ2-F1
#
_cell.length_a   1.000
_cell.length_b   1.000
_cell.length_c   1.000
_cell.angle_alpha   90.00
_cell.angle_beta   90.00
_cell.angle_gamma   90.00
#
_symmetry.space_group_name_H-M   'P 1'
#
loop_
_entity.id
_entity.type
_entity.pdbx_description
1 polymer ?
#
loop_
_entity_poly.entity_id
_entity_poly.type
_entity_poly.pdbx_seq_one_letter_code
_entity_poly.pdbx_strand_id
1 'polypeptide(L)' 'MAETKGYDGVLNMYKPRGWSSYKVVEEVKWRVPVEKVGHAGTLDPNATGVLPVCLGRATKIVPYLLEATKTY' A
#
# COMPACT_ATOMS: atom_id res chain seq x y z
N MET A 1 21.15 1.06 21.56
CA MET A 1 19.96 1.54 20.84
C MET A 1 19.31 0.31 20.23
N ALA A 2 18.05 -0.01 20.57
CA ALA A 2 17.40 -1.19 20.00
C ALA A 2 17.20 -0.98 18.49
N GLU A 3 17.63 -1.94 17.66
CA GLU A 3 17.29 -1.94 16.24
C GLU A 3 15.77 -1.99 16.09
N THR A 4 15.16 -0.90 15.63
CA THR A 4 13.74 -0.91 15.25
C THR A 4 13.63 -1.75 13.98
N LYS A 5 13.26 -3.02 14.12
CA LYS A 5 13.02 -3.92 12.99
C LYS A 5 11.83 -3.35 12.19
N GLY A 6 12.08 -2.90 10.97
CA GLY A 6 11.04 -2.34 10.09
C GLY A 6 9.94 -3.36 9.80
N TYR A 7 8.73 -2.86 9.53
CA TYR A 7 7.58 -3.72 9.23
C TYR A 7 7.65 -4.30 7.81
N ASP A 8 7.42 -5.61 7.71
CA ASP A 8 7.24 -6.32 6.44
C ASP A 8 5.82 -6.91 6.41
N GLY A 9 5.04 -6.58 5.38
CA GLY A 9 3.67 -7.09 5.27
C GLY A 9 2.83 -6.38 4.21
N VAL A 10 1.57 -6.78 4.09
CA VAL A 10 0.59 -6.16 3.21
C VAL A 10 -0.57 -5.64 4.05
N LEU A 11 -0.85 -4.35 3.93
CA LEU A 11 -2.04 -3.72 4.49
C LEU A 11 -3.14 -3.73 3.43
N ASN A 12 -4.28 -4.35 3.76
CA ASN A 12 -5.49 -4.24 2.94
C ASN A 12 -6.20 -2.92 3.28
N MET A 13 -5.86 -1.84 2.56
CA MET A 13 -6.45 -0.52 2.79
C MET A 13 -7.75 -0.36 2.02
N TYR A 14 -8.73 0.32 2.60
CA TYR A 14 -9.88 0.82 1.86
C TYR A 14 -9.63 2.29 1.46
N LYS A 15 -9.36 2.55 0.18
CA LYS A 15 -9.09 3.92 -0.31
C LYS A 15 -10.38 4.75 -0.28
N PRO A 16 -10.41 5.89 0.44
CA PRO A 16 -11.55 6.79 0.42
C PRO A 16 -11.62 7.59 -0.89
N ARG A 17 -12.80 8.16 -1.14
CA ARG A 17 -13.02 9.06 -2.28
C ARG A 17 -12.26 10.37 -2.07
N GLY A 18 -11.76 10.94 -3.16
CA GLY A 18 -11.00 12.19 -3.15
C GLY A 18 -9.51 12.02 -2.83
N TRP A 19 -9.06 10.81 -2.48
CA TRP A 19 -7.64 10.52 -2.28
C TRP A 19 -7.05 9.84 -3.52
N SER A 20 -5.87 10.26 -3.94
CA SER A 20 -5.07 9.45 -4.87
C SER A 20 -4.57 8.19 -4.18
N SER A 21 -4.24 7.14 -4.96
CA SER A 21 -3.61 5.94 -4.39
C SER A 21 -2.25 6.26 -3.74
N TYR A 22 -1.53 7.25 -4.28
CA TYR A 22 -0.29 7.75 -3.70
C TYR A 22 -0.49 8.41 -2.33
N LYS A 23 -1.58 9.17 -2.13
CA LYS A 23 -1.91 9.75 -0.82
C LYS A 23 -2.07 8.66 0.25
N VAL A 24 -2.66 7.51 -0.07
CA VAL A 24 -2.73 6.38 0.87
C VAL A 24 -1.32 5.90 1.26
N VAL A 25 -0.41 5.79 0.29
CA VAL A 25 0.99 5.40 0.55
C VAL A 25 1.70 6.42 1.44
N GLU A 26 1.53 7.72 1.20
CA GLU A 26 2.08 8.77 2.06
C GLU A 26 1.58 8.64 3.50
N GLU A 27 0.26 8.50 3.68
CA GLU A 27 -0.35 8.40 5.00
C GLU A 27 0.12 7.14 5.76
N VAL A 28 0.37 6.03 5.06
CA VAL A 28 0.97 4.82 5.63
C VAL A 28 2.44 5.05 6.00
N LYS A 29 3.23 5.64 5.11
CA LYS A 29 4.65 5.94 5.36
C LYS A 29 4.85 6.89 6.55
N TRP A 30 3.91 7.81 6.77
CA TRP A 30 3.92 8.72 7.91
C TRP A 30 3.57 8.06 9.25
N ARG A 31 2.74 7.00 9.25
CA ARG A 31 2.26 6.35 10.48
C ARG A 31 3.03 5.10 10.87
N VAL A 32 3.72 4.48 9.92
CA VAL A 32 4.40 3.20 10.11
C VAL A 32 5.91 3.41 9.98
N PRO A 33 6.73 2.96 10.94
CA PRO A 33 8.18 3.00 10.82
C PRO A 33 8.64 1.93 9.82
N VAL A 34 8.68 2.30 8.54
CA VAL A 34 9.06 1.44 7.43
C VAL A 34 9.85 2.22 6.39
N GLU A 35 10.86 1.59 5.80
CA GLU A 35 11.75 2.25 4.83
C GLU A 35 11.11 2.34 3.44
N LYS A 36 10.35 1.32 3.05
CA LYS A 36 9.77 1.18 1.71
C LYS A 36 8.28 0.86 1.78
N VAL A 37 7.48 1.58 1.01
CA VAL A 37 6.04 1.39 0.86
C VAL A 37 5.67 1.49 -0.61
N GLY A 38 4.74 0.67 -1.08
CA GLY A 38 4.15 0.77 -2.41
C GLY A 38 2.76 0.15 -2.44
N HIS A 39 1.94 0.50 -3.43
CA HIS A 39 0.61 -0.09 -3.61
C HIS A 39 0.58 -1.04 -4.82
N ALA A 40 -0.35 -1.99 -4.83
CA ALA A 40 -0.47 -3.00 -5.88
C ALA A 40 -1.67 -2.77 -6.82
N GLY A 41 -1.71 -1.57 -7.41
CA GLY A 41 -2.75 -1.14 -8.34
C GLY A 41 -3.15 0.29 -8.11
N THR A 42 -3.44 1.04 -9.17
CA THR A 42 -3.84 2.45 -9.06
C THR A 42 -5.36 2.56 -9.15
N LEU A 43 -5.97 3.10 -8.11
CA LEU A 43 -7.35 3.57 -8.13
C LEU A 43 -7.38 5.08 -8.39
N ASP A 44 -8.29 5.51 -9.28
CA ASP A 44 -8.54 6.92 -9.55
C ASP A 44 -8.94 7.68 -8.27
N PRO A 45 -8.70 9.00 -8.18
CA PRO A 45 -9.08 9.80 -7.00
C PRO A 45 -10.55 9.64 -6.60
N ASN A 46 -11.45 9.50 -7.57
CA ASN A 46 -12.87 9.33 -7.34
C ASN A 46 -13.32 7.90 -7.03
N ALA A 47 -12.48 6.89 -7.31
CA ALA A 47 -12.78 5.50 -6.98
C ALA A 47 -12.63 5.23 -5.48
N THR A 48 -13.35 4.25 -4.96
CA THR A 48 -13.21 3.74 -3.59
C THR A 48 -13.05 2.23 -3.64
N GLY A 49 -12.36 1.64 -2.67
CA GLY A 49 -12.24 0.19 -2.62
C GLY A 49 -10.92 -0.30 -2.07
N VAL A 50 -10.69 -1.59 -2.26
CA VAL A 50 -9.49 -2.31 -1.82
C VAL A 50 -8.25 -1.80 -2.55
N LEU A 51 -7.26 -1.37 -1.79
CA LEU A 51 -5.93 -0.96 -2.25
C LEU A 51 -4.87 -1.67 -1.40
N PRO A 52 -4.29 -2.78 -1.89
CA PRO A 52 -3.20 -3.45 -1.17
C PRO A 52 -1.97 -2.54 -1.10
N VAL A 53 -1.48 -2.28 0.11
CA VAL A 53 -0.27 -1.49 0.38
C VAL A 53 0.80 -2.40 0.99
N CYS A 54 1.88 -2.60 0.25
CA CYS A 54 3.00 -3.45 0.64
C CYS A 54 4.08 -2.65 1.38
N LEU A 55 4.59 -3.23 2.47
CA LEU A 55 5.59 -2.68 3.38
C LEU A 55 6.90 -3.46 3.29
N GLY A 56 8.03 -2.76 3.27
CA GLY A 56 9.36 -3.35 3.33
C GLY A 56 9.59 -4.39 2.23
N ARG A 57 9.99 -5.60 2.62
CA ARG A 57 10.23 -6.75 1.73
C ARG A 57 8.99 -7.19 0.96
N ALA A 58 7.78 -6.97 1.48
CA ALA A 58 6.54 -7.29 0.77
C ALA A 58 6.36 -6.43 -0.50
N THR A 59 7.07 -5.30 -0.65
CA THR A 59 7.03 -4.58 -1.93
C THR A 59 7.52 -5.41 -3.12
N LYS A 60 8.26 -6.50 -2.89
CA LYS A 60 8.71 -7.43 -3.93
C LYS A 60 7.56 -8.23 -4.57
N ILE A 61 6.41 -8.38 -3.89
CA ILE A 61 5.28 -9.13 -4.43
C ILE A 61 4.26 -8.28 -5.19
N VAL A 62 4.50 -6.96 -5.31
CA VAL A 62 3.63 -6.04 -6.06
C VAL A 62 3.37 -6.49 -7.51
N PRO A 63 4.36 -6.97 -8.29
CA PRO A 63 4.12 -7.43 -9.66
C PRO A 63 3.05 -8.54 -9.75
N TYR A 64 3.09 -9.51 -8.83
CA TYR A 64 2.10 -10.60 -8.80
C TYR A 64 0.70 -10.12 -8.43
N LEU A 65 0.59 -9.16 -7.51
CA LEU A 65 -0.70 -8.58 -7.12
C LEU A 65 -1.30 -7.69 -8.21
N LEU A 66 -0.46 -7.05 -9.03
CA LEU A 66 -0.91 -6.30 -10.20
C LEU A 66 -1.56 -7.22 -11.24
N GLU A 67 -1.02 -8.43 -11.43
CA GLU A 67 -1.54 -9.45 -12.35
C GLU A 67 -2.77 -10.21 -11.83
N ALA A 68 -3.06 -10.14 -10.52
CA ALA A 68 -4.20 -10.82 -9.94
C ALA A 68 -5.55 -10.31 -10.49
N THR A 69 -6.54 -11.21 -10.58
CA THR A 69 -7.92 -10.88 -10.98
C THR A 69 -8.53 -9.85 -10.04
N LYS A 70 -9.26 -8.88 -10.61
CA LYS A 70 -9.90 -7.76 -9.90
C LYS A 70 -11.38 -7.69 -10.25
N THR A 71 -12.18 -7.19 -9.31
CA THR A 71 -13.60 -6.90 -9.49
C THR A 71 -13.84 -5.46 -9.04
N TYR A 72 -14.73 -4.77 -9.74
CA TYR A 72 -15.03 -3.34 -9.57
C TYR A 72 -16.51 -3.14 -9.28
#